data_AF-A0A8D8WBZ2-F1
#
_entry.id   AF-A0A8D8WBZ2-F1
#
_cell.length_a   1.000
_cell.length_b   1.000
_cell.length_c   1.000
_cell.angle_alpha   90.00
_cell.angle_beta   90.00
_cell.angle_gamma   90.00
#
_symmetry.space_group_name_H-M   'P 1'
#
loop_
_entity.id
_entity.type
_entity.pdbx_description
1 polymer ?
#
loop_
_entity_poly.entity_id
_entity_poly.type
_entity_poly.pdbx_seq_one_letter_code
_entity_poly.pdbx_strand_id
1 'polypeptide(L)'
;MKPSTLSLRRVEELTCRRRNEEAFKREQWRDVTAYFKTWERVGSQYSNWTCGSYYDQIQNLNKDLKKQSQHEQKLSERRERLTQLLLQEKIKYEVELKELSTRRKTTPPPSDISRLPTETLENVNIELYRRHQENLRRQAELKQHLAWKSNQPQLFELNRKLHNNFVQRSWVDQILDKQRQREEEEREKAGEELERLRQRQLEAEKARERRAKKREEMNQLKQDLEHQMDLLRKEQEKCDRLKLEEARQCQLEREVDEILVQRELELKRKRNREHGLFLTKQFHLKLKQATRLIQEDLKRDQVLLAEFTARILAETSLDETTRREARQEMDKANNILAQLMEREKARAREMDFVFHEDARRMWEKQECRWSAEQEARTRLLNEVLTGVRAQITANLAANLERQQELLSERERLLQGVEEAKTQWEAKQREIEEKEREWASEVEAQIIEKDLRKKEEELREAEEREQQRQKALEEERKLAAEMDKMRTSTFVPEYRPRKRIVW
;
A
#
# COMPACT_ATOMS: atom_id res chain seq x y z
N MET A 1 33.85 -41.15 42.59
CA MET A 1 32.38 -41.34 42.71
C MET A 1 32.02 -41.63 44.16
N LYS A 2 31.34 -40.70 44.84
CA LYS A 2 30.52 -40.93 46.04
C LYS A 2 29.31 -39.99 45.92
N PRO A 3 28.07 -40.47 45.83
CA PRO A 3 26.92 -39.58 45.79
C PRO A 3 26.79 -38.98 47.19
N SER A 4 26.87 -37.65 47.29
CA SER A 4 26.59 -36.94 48.52
C SER A 4 25.13 -37.20 48.89
N THR A 5 24.89 -38.03 49.89
CA THR A 5 23.58 -38.23 50.51
C THR A 5 23.16 -36.93 51.16
N LEU A 6 22.50 -36.06 50.38
CA LEU A 6 21.73 -34.94 50.91
C LEU A 6 20.71 -35.52 51.88
N SER A 7 20.64 -34.96 53.10
CA SER A 7 19.65 -35.41 54.09
C SER A 7 18.24 -35.29 53.49
N LEU A 8 17.36 -36.24 53.82
CA LEU A 8 15.97 -36.27 53.32
C LEU A 8 15.28 -34.90 53.48
N ARG A 9 15.54 -34.26 54.63
CA ARG A 9 15.07 -32.91 54.98
C ARG A 9 15.53 -31.83 53.99
N ARG A 10 16.76 -31.90 53.48
CA ARG A 10 17.29 -30.93 52.51
C ARG A 10 16.71 -31.14 51.11
N VAL A 11 16.38 -32.39 50.74
CA VAL A 11 15.65 -32.70 49.49
C VAL A 11 14.21 -32.20 49.57
N GLU A 12 13.56 -32.38 50.72
CA GLU A 12 12.22 -31.84 51.00
C GLU A 12 12.21 -30.30 50.97
N GLU A 13 13.20 -29.64 51.58
CA GLU A 13 13.34 -28.18 51.53
C GLU A 13 13.53 -27.66 50.10
N LEU A 14 14.37 -28.30 49.30
CA LEU A 14 14.56 -27.93 47.89
C LEU A 14 13.28 -28.16 47.06
N THR A 15 12.56 -29.24 47.33
CA THR A 15 11.28 -29.53 46.67
C THR A 15 10.22 -28.51 47.06
N CYS A 16 10.16 -28.10 48.33
CA CYS A 16 9.25 -27.06 48.81
C CYS A 16 9.60 -25.69 48.22
N ARG A 17 10.88 -25.33 48.16
CA ARG A 17 11.33 -24.08 47.50
C ARG A 17 10.95 -24.05 46.03
N ARG A 18 11.21 -25.14 45.30
CA ARG A 18 10.83 -25.26 43.89
C ARG A 18 9.31 -25.16 43.71
N ARG A 19 8.52 -25.83 44.55
CA ARG A 19 7.04 -25.73 44.52
C ARG A 19 6.57 -24.31 44.81
N ASN A 20 7.18 -23.62 45.76
CA ASN A 20 6.86 -22.22 46.09
C ASN A 20 7.24 -21.27 44.95
N GLU A 21 8.40 -21.45 44.32
CA GLU A 21 8.82 -20.67 43.15
C GLU A 21 7.91 -20.92 41.94
N GLU A 22 7.51 -22.17 41.70
CA GLU A 22 6.54 -22.51 40.67
C GLU A 22 5.15 -21.94 40.98
N ALA A 23 4.70 -21.97 42.24
CA ALA A 23 3.44 -21.38 42.67
C ALA A 23 3.45 -19.86 42.50
N PHE A 24 4.51 -19.19 42.94
CA PHE A 24 4.70 -17.75 42.78
C PHE A 24 4.73 -17.34 41.31
N LYS A 25 5.44 -18.08 40.45
CA LYS A 25 5.42 -17.85 38.99
C LYS A 25 3.99 -18.01 38.44
N ARG A 26 3.25 -19.04 38.85
CA ARG A 26 1.85 -19.24 38.41
C ARG A 26 0.95 -18.09 38.86
N GLU A 27 1.12 -17.58 40.06
CA GLU A 27 0.37 -16.42 40.56
C GLU A 27 0.69 -15.17 39.76
N GLN A 28 1.98 -14.86 39.54
CA GLN A 28 2.38 -13.75 38.68
C GLN A 28 1.82 -13.88 37.26
N TRP A 29 1.86 -15.07 36.67
CA TRP A 29 1.28 -15.31 35.35
C TRP A 29 -0.24 -15.15 35.34
N ARG A 30 -0.94 -15.55 36.42
CA ARG A 30 -2.38 -15.32 36.57
C ARG A 30 -2.71 -13.84 36.68
N ASP A 31 -1.95 -13.08 37.44
CA ASP A 31 -2.18 -11.64 37.61
C ASP A 31 -1.95 -10.89 36.30
N VAL A 32 -0.88 -11.23 35.59
CA VAL A 32 -0.57 -10.66 34.28
C VAL A 32 -1.64 -11.03 33.25
N THR A 33 -2.07 -12.30 33.20
CA THR A 33 -3.16 -12.70 32.27
C THR A 33 -4.51 -12.09 32.66
N ALA A 34 -4.82 -11.95 33.94
CA ALA A 34 -6.02 -11.27 34.41
C ALA A 34 -6.01 -9.79 33.99
N TYR A 35 -4.88 -9.11 34.18
CA TYR A 35 -4.68 -7.73 33.73
C TYR A 35 -4.93 -7.59 32.22
N PHE A 36 -4.27 -8.39 31.39
CA PHE A 36 -4.46 -8.31 29.94
C PHE A 36 -5.88 -8.67 29.51
N LYS A 37 -6.54 -9.67 30.12
CA LYS A 37 -7.94 -9.98 29.84
C LYS A 37 -8.89 -8.83 30.20
N THR A 38 -8.64 -8.15 31.32
CA THR A 38 -9.44 -6.97 31.70
C THR A 38 -9.25 -5.84 30.70
N TRP A 39 -8.02 -5.58 30.27
CA TRP A 39 -7.70 -4.55 29.27
C TRP A 39 -8.15 -4.91 27.86
N GLU A 40 -8.11 -6.18 27.47
CA GLU A 40 -8.65 -6.66 26.20
C GLU A 40 -10.17 -6.50 26.16
N ARG A 41 -10.87 -6.78 27.26
CA ARG A 41 -12.31 -6.52 27.37
C ARG A 41 -12.62 -5.02 27.28
N VAL A 42 -11.89 -4.19 28.01
CA VAL A 42 -12.08 -2.72 27.97
C VAL A 42 -11.72 -2.16 26.59
N GLY A 43 -10.62 -2.62 25.99
CA GLY A 43 -10.18 -2.24 24.66
C GLY A 43 -11.14 -2.70 23.56
N SER A 44 -11.71 -3.90 23.68
CA SER A 44 -12.76 -4.40 22.78
C SER A 44 -14.04 -3.59 22.91
N GLN A 45 -14.49 -3.27 24.13
CA GLN A 45 -15.64 -2.39 24.35
C GLN A 45 -15.39 -0.98 23.80
N TYR A 46 -14.20 -0.43 24.03
CA TYR A 46 -13.81 0.88 23.50
C TYR A 46 -13.73 0.88 21.98
N SER A 47 -13.14 -0.16 21.38
CA SER A 47 -13.08 -0.33 19.92
C SER A 47 -14.48 -0.47 19.33
N ASN A 48 -15.38 -1.21 19.97
CA ASN A 48 -16.76 -1.31 19.56
C ASN A 48 -17.45 0.07 19.64
N TRP A 49 -17.31 0.81 20.73
CA TRP A 49 -17.91 2.15 20.87
C TRP A 49 -17.32 3.23 19.95
N THR A 50 -16.05 3.08 19.55
CA THR A 50 -15.36 4.03 18.66
C THR A 50 -15.39 3.62 17.19
N CYS A 51 -15.84 2.40 16.89
CA CYS A 51 -16.06 1.96 15.51
C CYS A 51 -17.28 2.67 14.92
N GLY A 52 -17.17 3.13 13.66
CA GLY A 52 -18.30 3.71 12.93
C GLY A 52 -19.53 2.82 12.88
N SER A 53 -19.34 1.49 12.84
CA SER A 53 -20.44 0.50 12.83
C SER A 53 -21.34 0.57 14.08
N TYR A 54 -20.81 0.93 15.25
CA TYR A 54 -21.62 1.08 16.46
C TYR A 54 -22.54 2.30 16.38
N TYR A 55 -22.04 3.42 15.85
CA TYR A 55 -22.87 4.61 15.62
C TYR A 55 -23.97 4.33 14.60
N ASP A 56 -23.67 3.57 13.54
CA ASP A 56 -24.67 3.13 12.57
C ASP A 56 -25.73 2.21 13.20
N GLN A 57 -25.31 1.28 14.06
CA GLN A 57 -26.22 0.38 14.78
C GLN A 57 -27.15 1.16 15.72
N ILE A 58 -26.62 2.12 16.48
CA ILE A 58 -27.42 2.99 17.37
C ILE A 58 -28.37 3.88 16.56
N GLN A 59 -27.93 4.42 15.41
CA GLN A 59 -28.80 5.19 14.53
C GLN A 59 -29.94 4.34 13.98
N ASN A 60 -29.68 3.09 13.59
CA ASN A 60 -30.69 2.17 13.09
C ASN A 60 -31.69 1.77 14.19
N LEU A 61 -31.23 1.46 15.40
CA LEU A 61 -32.09 1.22 16.55
C LEU A 61 -32.99 2.43 16.86
N ASN A 62 -32.44 3.64 16.82
CA ASN A 62 -33.22 4.86 17.00
C ASN A 62 -34.25 5.08 15.88
N LYS A 63 -33.91 4.76 14.63
CA LYS A 63 -34.87 4.81 13.51
C LYS A 63 -36.01 3.82 13.72
N ASP A 64 -35.71 2.61 14.19
CA ASP A 64 -36.72 1.57 14.40
C ASP A 64 -37.62 1.88 15.60
N LEU A 65 -37.06 2.41 16.69
CA LEU A 65 -37.85 2.95 17.82
C LEU A 65 -38.80 4.07 17.38
N LYS A 66 -38.32 4.98 16.51
CA LYS A 66 -39.18 6.04 15.95
C LYS A 66 -40.32 5.46 15.09
N LYS A 67 -40.05 4.44 14.26
CA LYS A 67 -41.09 3.76 13.48
C LYS A 67 -42.11 3.05 14.37
N GLN A 68 -41.66 2.38 15.44
CA GLN A 68 -42.54 1.73 16.41
C GLN A 68 -43.45 2.75 17.09
N SER A 69 -42.90 3.86 17.58
CA SER A 69 -43.68 4.95 18.17
C SER A 69 -44.70 5.54 17.20
N GLN A 70 -44.33 5.77 15.93
CA GLN A 70 -45.26 6.23 14.90
C GLN A 70 -46.36 5.18 14.59
N HIS A 71 -46.02 3.89 14.62
CA HIS A 71 -47.00 2.82 14.42
C HIS A 71 -48.00 2.77 15.58
N GLU A 72 -47.54 2.88 16.83
CA GLU A 72 -48.38 2.96 18.01
C GLU A 72 -49.30 4.17 17.99
N GLN A 73 -48.81 5.35 17.58
CA GLN A 73 -49.62 6.55 17.40
C GLN A 73 -50.72 6.36 16.35
N LYS A 74 -50.38 5.79 15.18
CA LYS A 74 -51.38 5.48 14.15
C LYS A 74 -52.41 4.45 14.65
N LEU A 75 -51.98 3.49 15.46
CA LEU A 75 -52.86 2.49 16.06
C LEU A 75 -53.80 3.13 17.10
N SER A 76 -53.31 4.06 17.92
CA SER A 76 -54.15 4.79 18.88
C SER A 76 -55.14 5.70 18.17
N GLU A 77 -54.73 6.43 17.14
CA GLU A 77 -55.64 7.24 16.31
C GLU A 77 -56.74 6.38 15.68
N ARG A 78 -56.38 5.19 15.17
CA ARG A 78 -57.35 4.25 14.60
C ARG A 78 -58.31 3.72 15.66
N ARG A 79 -57.81 3.36 16.85
CA ARG A 79 -58.63 2.91 17.98
C ARG A 79 -59.60 4.00 18.39
N GLU A 80 -59.15 5.24 18.47
CA GLU A 80 -59.99 6.39 18.82
C GLU A 80 -61.10 6.61 17.78
N ARG A 81 -60.78 6.60 16.49
CA ARG A 81 -61.80 6.67 15.41
C ARG A 81 -62.82 5.53 15.49
N LEU A 82 -62.36 4.31 15.78
CA LEU A 82 -63.26 3.17 15.97
C LEU A 82 -64.14 3.35 17.20
N THR A 83 -63.62 3.85 18.32
CA THR A 83 -64.43 4.12 19.51
C THR A 83 -65.49 5.20 19.24
N GLN A 84 -65.16 6.22 18.45
CA GLN A 84 -66.14 7.25 18.04
C GLN A 84 -67.25 6.65 17.16
N LEU A 85 -66.91 5.78 16.20
CA LEU A 85 -67.91 5.10 15.37
C LEU A 85 -68.83 4.20 16.20
N LEU A 86 -68.25 3.38 17.09
CA LEU A 86 -69.04 2.51 17.99
C LEU A 86 -69.93 3.32 18.94
N LEU A 87 -69.46 4.46 19.42
CA LEU A 87 -70.28 5.38 20.23
C LEU A 87 -71.46 5.93 19.41
N GLN A 88 -71.22 6.34 18.16
CA GLN A 88 -72.28 6.82 17.27
C GLN A 88 -73.31 5.73 16.97
N GLU A 89 -72.86 4.50 16.71
CA GLU A 89 -73.75 3.35 16.52
C GLU A 89 -74.59 3.07 17.77
N LYS A 90 -73.96 3.09 18.96
CA LYS A 90 -74.67 2.92 20.23
C LYS A 90 -75.75 3.99 20.44
N ILE A 91 -75.44 5.25 20.16
CA ILE A 91 -76.41 6.36 20.28
C ILE A 91 -77.59 6.15 19.31
N LYS A 92 -77.32 5.80 18.05
CA LYS A 92 -78.36 5.51 17.06
C LYS A 92 -79.27 4.36 17.53
N TYR A 93 -78.67 3.29 18.03
CA TYR A 93 -79.39 2.13 18.56
C TYR A 93 -80.26 2.49 19.77
N GLU A 94 -79.77 3.32 20.69
CA GLU A 94 -80.57 3.81 21.82
C GLU A 94 -81.75 4.69 21.39
N VAL A 95 -81.59 5.48 20.33
CA VAL A 95 -82.68 6.26 19.72
C VAL A 95 -83.73 5.33 19.12
N GLU A 96 -83.32 4.35 18.32
CA GLU A 96 -84.24 3.35 17.76
C GLU A 96 -85.02 2.58 18.84
N LEU A 97 -84.37 2.20 19.94
CA LEU A 97 -85.04 1.59 21.10
C LEU A 97 -86.07 2.52 21.76
N LYS A 98 -85.77 3.82 21.86
CA LYS A 98 -86.72 4.82 22.38
C LYS A 98 -87.91 4.99 21.44
N GLU A 99 -87.70 5.01 20.13
CA GLU A 99 -88.77 5.07 19.11
C GLU A 99 -89.65 3.82 19.10
N LEU A 100 -89.06 2.64 19.31
CA LEU A 100 -89.83 1.40 19.46
C LEU A 100 -90.61 1.37 20.78
N SER A 101 -90.06 1.93 21.87
CA SER A 101 -90.75 2.08 23.16
C SER A 101 -91.93 3.06 23.08
N THR A 102 -91.82 4.15 22.31
CA THR A 102 -92.95 5.07 22.07
C THR A 102 -93.99 4.46 21.14
N ARG A 103 -93.60 3.70 20.11
CA ARG A 103 -94.53 2.94 19.26
C ARG A 103 -95.31 1.85 20.03
N ARG A 104 -94.73 1.23 21.05
CA ARG A 104 -95.45 0.26 21.90
C ARG A 104 -96.50 0.91 22.82
N LYS A 105 -96.47 2.23 23.02
CA LYS A 105 -97.45 2.97 23.84
C LYS A 105 -98.70 3.40 23.06
N THR A 106 -98.72 3.26 21.73
CA THR A 106 -99.84 3.66 20.86
C THR A 106 -100.51 2.49 20.12
N THR A 107 -100.09 1.25 20.39
CA THR A 107 -100.72 0.05 19.84
C THR A 107 -101.60 -0.61 20.91
N PRO A 108 -102.93 -0.65 20.76
CA PRO A 108 -103.79 -1.36 21.69
C PRO A 108 -103.48 -2.87 21.67
N PRO A 109 -103.59 -3.58 22.81
CA PRO A 109 -103.31 -5.00 22.90
C PRO A 109 -104.32 -5.83 22.07
N PRO A 110 -103.91 -7.01 21.55
CA PRO A 110 -104.68 -7.83 20.62
C PRO A 110 -105.77 -8.66 21.32
N SER A 111 -106.64 -8.00 22.10
CA SER A 111 -107.73 -8.64 22.84
C SER A 111 -109.13 -8.07 22.56
N ASP A 112 -109.29 -7.17 21.58
CA ASP A 112 -110.59 -6.57 21.22
C ASP A 112 -110.96 -6.69 19.72
N ILE A 113 -110.39 -7.65 18.99
CA ILE A 113 -110.77 -7.95 17.59
C ILE A 113 -112.11 -8.72 17.52
N SER A 114 -112.56 -9.30 18.63
CA SER A 114 -113.82 -10.05 18.75
C SER A 114 -115.03 -9.19 19.14
N ARG A 115 -114.90 -7.85 19.16
CA ARG A 115 -115.99 -6.89 19.45
C ARG A 115 -116.24 -5.89 18.31
N LEU A 116 -115.92 -6.26 17.07
CA LEU A 116 -116.28 -5.48 15.89
C LEU A 116 -117.61 -6.02 15.33
N PRO A 117 -118.70 -5.23 15.30
CA PRO A 117 -119.98 -5.63 14.73
C PRO A 117 -119.81 -6.09 13.27
N THR A 118 -120.49 -7.17 12.87
CA THR A 118 -120.38 -7.81 11.54
C THR A 118 -120.55 -6.81 10.38
N GLU A 119 -121.39 -5.79 10.56
CA GLU A 119 -121.62 -4.70 9.60
C GLU A 119 -120.35 -3.88 9.31
N THR A 120 -119.45 -3.73 10.28
CA THR A 120 -118.17 -3.02 10.10
C THR A 120 -117.19 -3.84 9.26
N LEU A 121 -117.22 -5.18 9.39
CA LEU A 121 -116.41 -6.09 8.56
C LEU A 121 -116.94 -6.18 7.13
N GLU A 122 -118.27 -6.16 6.94
CA GLU A 122 -118.88 -6.06 5.60
C GLU A 122 -118.51 -4.75 4.90
N ASN A 123 -118.55 -3.61 5.60
CA ASN A 123 -118.14 -2.32 5.04
C ASN A 123 -116.65 -2.29 4.67
N VAL A 124 -115.76 -2.86 5.50
CA VAL A 124 -114.33 -3.00 5.16
C VAL A 124 -114.11 -3.93 3.97
N ASN A 125 -114.88 -5.02 3.87
CA ASN A 125 -114.82 -5.94 2.74
C ASN A 125 -115.28 -5.25 1.44
N ILE A 126 -116.36 -4.47 1.49
CA ILE A 126 -116.84 -3.64 0.37
C ILE A 126 -115.77 -2.61 -0.04
N GLU A 127 -115.10 -1.95 0.91
CA GLU A 127 -114.01 -1.02 0.60
C GLU A 127 -112.78 -1.72 -0.01
N LEU A 128 -112.42 -2.91 0.45
CA LEU A 128 -111.35 -3.72 -0.14
C LEU A 128 -111.70 -4.16 -1.56
N TYR A 129 -112.94 -4.59 -1.81
CA TYR A 129 -113.43 -4.88 -3.16
C TYR A 129 -113.40 -3.64 -4.06
N ARG A 130 -113.81 -2.47 -3.54
CA ARG A 130 -113.73 -1.20 -4.27
C ARG A 130 -112.30 -0.82 -4.63
N ARG A 131 -111.36 -0.91 -3.68
CA ARG A 131 -109.92 -0.67 -3.93
C ARG A 131 -109.32 -1.68 -4.89
N HIS A 132 -109.74 -2.94 -4.82
CA HIS A 132 -109.30 -3.97 -5.76
C HIS A 132 -109.79 -3.67 -7.18
N GLN A 133 -111.05 -3.27 -7.34
CA GLN A 133 -111.58 -2.82 -8.63
C GLN A 133 -110.89 -1.54 -9.13
N GLU A 134 -110.61 -0.56 -8.27
CA GLU A 134 -109.84 0.63 -8.64
C GLU A 134 -108.41 0.29 -9.07
N ASN A 135 -107.75 -0.66 -8.39
CA ASN A 135 -106.43 -1.14 -8.79
C ASN A 135 -106.46 -1.89 -10.13
N LEU A 136 -107.47 -2.73 -10.36
CA LEU A 136 -107.67 -3.39 -11.66
C LEU A 136 -107.91 -2.36 -12.77
N ARG A 137 -108.70 -1.31 -12.50
CA ARG A 137 -108.89 -0.19 -13.44
C ARG A 137 -107.58 0.54 -13.71
N ARG A 138 -106.81 0.92 -12.69
CA ARG A 138 -105.48 1.54 -12.88
C ARG A 138 -104.52 0.65 -13.65
N GLN A 139 -104.52 -0.66 -13.38
CA GLN A 139 -103.69 -1.61 -14.13
C GLN A 139 -104.15 -1.71 -15.60
N ALA A 140 -105.45 -1.70 -15.85
CA ALA A 140 -106.00 -1.68 -17.21
C ALA A 140 -105.63 -0.37 -17.91
N GLU A 141 -105.78 0.78 -17.26
CA GLU A 141 -105.39 2.10 -17.76
C GLU A 141 -103.88 2.17 -18.04
N LEU A 142 -103.03 1.63 -17.17
CA LEU A 142 -101.58 1.61 -17.33
C LEU A 142 -101.16 0.68 -18.47
N LYS A 143 -101.80 -0.49 -18.59
CA LYS A 143 -101.60 -1.40 -19.74
C LYS A 143 -102.09 -0.75 -21.04
N GLN A 144 -103.23 -0.06 -21.03
CA GLN A 144 -103.76 0.66 -22.19
C GLN A 144 -102.83 1.82 -22.58
N HIS A 145 -102.30 2.56 -21.60
CA HIS A 145 -101.32 3.63 -21.82
C HIS A 145 -99.99 3.08 -22.35
N LEU A 146 -99.50 1.95 -21.84
CA LEU A 146 -98.30 1.29 -22.38
C LEU A 146 -98.54 0.76 -23.80
N ALA A 147 -99.70 0.17 -24.07
CA ALA A 147 -100.08 -0.27 -25.42
C ALA A 147 -100.19 0.92 -26.38
N TRP A 148 -100.78 2.04 -25.94
CA TRP A 148 -100.82 3.28 -26.71
C TRP A 148 -99.41 3.83 -26.97
N LYS A 149 -98.55 3.91 -25.95
CA LYS A 149 -97.15 4.34 -26.06
C LYS A 149 -96.37 3.48 -27.06
N SER A 150 -96.59 2.16 -27.01
CA SER A 150 -95.97 1.18 -27.90
C SER A 150 -96.62 1.08 -29.28
N ASN A 151 -97.76 1.72 -29.53
CA ASN A 151 -98.40 1.71 -30.85
C ASN A 151 -98.39 3.10 -31.52
N GLN A 152 -97.97 4.15 -30.81
CA GLN A 152 -97.95 5.52 -31.32
C GLN A 152 -96.70 5.79 -32.20
N PRO A 153 -96.85 6.02 -33.52
CA PRO A 153 -95.73 6.19 -34.44
C PRO A 153 -94.80 7.36 -34.08
N GLN A 154 -95.36 8.47 -33.61
CA GLN A 154 -94.60 9.67 -33.24
C GLN A 154 -93.64 9.44 -32.06
N LEU A 155 -94.03 8.59 -31.10
CA LEU A 155 -93.17 8.26 -29.95
C LEU A 155 -92.04 7.32 -30.36
N PHE A 156 -92.26 6.41 -31.31
CA PHE A 156 -91.20 5.59 -31.88
C PHE A 156 -90.13 6.43 -32.59
N GLU A 157 -90.55 7.39 -33.41
CA GLU A 157 -89.62 8.28 -34.10
C GLU A 157 -88.82 9.15 -33.13
N LEU A 158 -89.47 9.70 -32.09
CA LEU A 158 -88.79 10.47 -31.07
C LEU A 158 -87.80 9.62 -30.27
N ASN A 159 -88.19 8.41 -29.86
CA ASN A 159 -87.33 7.50 -29.12
C ASN A 159 -86.13 7.05 -29.98
N ARG A 160 -86.35 6.80 -31.28
CA ARG A 160 -85.29 6.53 -32.24
C ARG A 160 -84.34 7.72 -32.39
N LYS A 161 -84.84 8.96 -32.44
CA LYS A 161 -84.01 10.18 -32.47
C LYS A 161 -83.19 10.34 -31.19
N LEU A 162 -83.80 10.15 -30.01
CA LEU A 162 -83.11 10.21 -28.73
C LEU A 162 -82.05 9.11 -28.60
N HIS A 163 -82.36 7.89 -29.04
CA HIS A 163 -81.42 6.78 -29.07
C HIS A 163 -80.26 7.04 -30.03
N ASN A 164 -80.53 7.52 -31.25
CA ASN A 164 -79.50 7.92 -32.20
C ASN A 164 -78.61 9.05 -31.63
N ASN A 165 -79.19 10.06 -30.99
CA ASN A 165 -78.44 11.14 -30.33
C ASN A 165 -77.57 10.59 -29.18
N PHE A 166 -78.08 9.63 -28.42
CA PHE A 166 -77.31 8.95 -27.37
C PHE A 166 -76.14 8.17 -27.97
N VAL A 167 -76.37 7.36 -29.02
CA VAL A 167 -75.32 6.61 -29.71
C VAL A 167 -74.26 7.55 -30.31
N GLN A 168 -74.68 8.67 -30.92
CA GLN A 168 -73.76 9.68 -31.44
C GLN A 168 -72.90 10.31 -30.32
N ARG A 169 -73.49 10.65 -29.18
CA ARG A 169 -72.75 11.17 -28.02
C ARG A 169 -71.78 10.13 -27.44
N SER A 170 -72.24 8.89 -27.22
CA SER A 170 -71.38 7.80 -26.74
C SER A 170 -70.25 7.48 -27.72
N TRP A 171 -70.47 7.62 -29.03
CA TRP A 171 -69.41 7.45 -30.03
C TRP A 171 -68.38 8.59 -29.98
N VAL A 172 -68.83 9.84 -29.80
CA VAL A 172 -67.93 10.99 -29.58
C VAL A 172 -67.12 10.79 -28.29
N ASP A 173 -67.76 10.38 -27.21
CA ASP A 173 -67.10 10.07 -25.94
C ASP A 173 -66.07 8.94 -26.12
N GLN A 174 -66.41 7.88 -26.86
CA GLN A 174 -65.50 6.78 -27.15
C GLN A 174 -64.29 7.21 -28.01
N ILE A 175 -64.47 8.13 -28.95
CA ILE A 175 -63.36 8.70 -29.74
C ILE A 175 -62.46 9.54 -28.84
N LEU A 176 -63.05 10.39 -27.99
CA LEU A 176 -62.30 11.23 -27.05
C LEU A 176 -61.54 10.38 -26.03
N ASP A 177 -62.14 9.31 -25.51
CA ASP A 177 -61.46 8.34 -24.62
C ASP A 177 -60.30 7.65 -25.32
N LYS A 178 -60.48 7.20 -26.56
CA LYS A 178 -59.38 6.60 -27.35
C LYS A 178 -58.26 7.60 -27.65
N GLN A 179 -58.59 8.87 -27.87
CA GLN A 179 -57.58 9.91 -28.05
C GLN A 179 -56.82 10.19 -26.75
N ARG A 180 -57.54 10.31 -25.62
CA ARG A 180 -56.91 10.46 -24.30
C ARG A 180 -55.99 9.30 -23.96
N GLN A 181 -56.42 8.06 -24.18
CA GLN A 181 -55.58 6.87 -23.97
C GLN A 181 -54.31 6.89 -24.81
N ARG A 182 -54.40 7.27 -26.10
CA ARG A 182 -53.21 7.41 -26.96
C ARG A 182 -52.28 8.50 -26.46
N GLU A 183 -52.81 9.65 -26.06
CA GLU A 183 -51.99 10.73 -25.51
C GLU A 183 -51.31 10.34 -24.20
N GLU A 184 -51.99 9.59 -23.33
CA GLU A 184 -51.42 9.03 -22.10
C GLU A 184 -50.33 8.00 -22.40
N GLU A 185 -50.57 7.06 -23.31
CA GLU A 185 -49.56 6.07 -23.75
C GLU A 185 -48.34 6.75 -24.38
N GLU A 186 -48.52 7.78 -25.22
CA GLU A 186 -47.40 8.51 -25.81
C GLU A 186 -46.63 9.33 -24.76
N ARG A 187 -47.32 9.89 -23.74
CA ARG A 187 -46.66 10.55 -22.61
C ARG A 187 -45.90 9.56 -21.73
N GLU A 188 -46.44 8.37 -21.50
CA GLU A 188 -45.76 7.30 -20.77
C GLU A 188 -44.53 6.82 -21.52
N LYS A 189 -44.63 6.54 -22.84
CA LYS A 189 -43.48 6.19 -23.68
C LYS A 189 -42.42 7.28 -23.69
N ALA A 190 -42.83 8.55 -23.85
CA ALA A 190 -41.90 9.67 -23.82
C ALA A 190 -41.23 9.82 -22.44
N GLY A 191 -41.97 9.55 -21.36
CA GLY A 191 -41.44 9.49 -19.99
C GLY A 191 -40.41 8.37 -19.83
N GLU A 192 -40.72 7.17 -20.28
CA GLU A 192 -39.81 6.02 -20.26
C GLU A 192 -38.54 6.27 -21.09
N GLU A 193 -38.66 6.86 -22.28
CA GLU A 193 -37.51 7.21 -23.12
C GLU A 193 -36.61 8.24 -22.45
N LEU A 194 -37.20 9.26 -21.81
CA LEU A 194 -36.46 10.25 -21.05
C LEU A 194 -35.75 9.63 -19.84
N GLU A 195 -36.41 8.71 -19.14
CA GLU A 195 -35.80 7.95 -18.03
C GLU A 195 -34.65 7.07 -18.50
N ARG A 196 -34.81 6.35 -19.63
CA ARG A 196 -33.72 5.57 -20.25
C ARG A 196 -32.54 6.45 -20.63
N LEU A 197 -32.78 7.64 -21.19
CA LEU A 197 -31.74 8.61 -21.52
C LEU A 197 -31.01 9.10 -20.27
N ARG A 198 -31.74 9.43 -19.20
CA ARG A 198 -31.14 9.81 -17.90
C ARG A 198 -30.30 8.69 -17.31
N GLN A 199 -30.78 7.46 -17.35
CA GLN A 199 -30.03 6.29 -16.88
C GLN A 199 -28.73 6.10 -17.67
N ARG A 200 -28.79 6.17 -19.00
CA ARG A 200 -27.59 6.10 -19.86
C ARG A 200 -26.58 7.21 -19.58
N GLN A 201 -27.05 8.43 -19.35
CA GLN A 201 -26.19 9.56 -18.98
C GLN A 201 -25.49 9.32 -17.63
N LEU A 202 -26.25 8.86 -16.64
CA LEU A 202 -25.71 8.53 -15.31
C LEU A 202 -24.70 7.37 -15.38
N GLU A 203 -24.98 6.35 -16.18
CA GLU A 203 -24.06 5.23 -16.41
C GLU A 203 -22.78 5.69 -17.12
N ALA A 204 -22.90 6.55 -18.13
CA ALA A 204 -21.77 7.13 -18.84
C ALA A 204 -20.90 8.01 -17.91
N GLU A 205 -21.53 8.79 -17.04
CA GLU A 205 -20.84 9.60 -16.02
C GLU A 205 -20.10 8.72 -15.02
N LYS A 206 -20.77 7.71 -14.45
CA LYS A 206 -20.14 6.71 -13.56
C LYS A 206 -18.98 5.98 -14.23
N ALA A 207 -19.11 5.64 -15.51
CA ALA A 207 -18.05 4.99 -16.27
C ALA A 207 -16.86 5.93 -16.49
N ARG A 208 -17.10 7.22 -16.75
CA ARG A 208 -16.05 8.25 -16.86
C ARG A 208 -15.34 8.45 -15.52
N GLU A 209 -16.07 8.55 -14.41
CA GLU A 209 -15.47 8.65 -13.08
C GLU A 209 -14.61 7.43 -12.74
N ARG A 210 -15.08 6.21 -13.04
CA ARG A 210 -14.29 4.99 -12.84
C ARG A 210 -13.01 5.00 -13.67
N ARG A 211 -13.07 5.47 -14.91
CA ARG A 211 -11.87 5.62 -15.77
C ARG A 211 -10.92 6.71 -15.25
N ALA A 212 -11.46 7.82 -14.74
CA ALA A 212 -10.65 8.88 -14.14
C ALA A 212 -9.91 8.39 -12.89
N LYS A 213 -10.61 7.71 -11.96
CA LYS A 213 -10.01 7.12 -10.75
C LYS A 213 -8.89 6.14 -11.09
N LYS A 214 -9.10 5.22 -12.04
CA LYS A 214 -8.05 4.31 -12.49
C LYS A 214 -6.82 5.02 -13.08
N ARG A 215 -7.03 6.12 -13.82
CA ARG A 215 -5.93 6.94 -14.36
C ARG A 215 -5.18 7.66 -13.25
N GLU A 216 -5.90 8.19 -12.26
CA GLU A 216 -5.29 8.80 -11.08
C GLU A 216 -4.46 7.79 -10.28
N GLU A 217 -4.98 6.58 -10.03
CA GLU A 217 -4.26 5.49 -9.38
C GLU A 217 -2.97 5.12 -10.15
N MET A 218 -3.05 5.00 -11.48
CA MET A 218 -1.87 4.73 -12.32
C MET A 218 -0.86 5.88 -12.30
N ASN A 219 -1.33 7.12 -12.28
CA ASN A 219 -0.47 8.29 -12.19
C ASN A 219 0.20 8.39 -10.82
N GLN A 220 -0.50 8.07 -9.74
CA GLN A 220 0.07 8.00 -8.39
C GLN A 220 1.17 6.95 -8.32
N LEU A 221 0.91 5.73 -8.81
CA LEU A 221 1.91 4.66 -8.82
C LEU A 221 3.14 5.05 -9.65
N LYS A 222 2.94 5.76 -10.76
CA LYS A 222 4.03 6.31 -11.57
C LYS A 222 4.84 7.37 -10.81
N GLN A 223 4.17 8.30 -10.12
CA GLN A 223 4.83 9.33 -9.32
C GLN A 223 5.62 8.73 -8.17
N ASP A 224 5.08 7.70 -7.51
CA ASP A 224 5.78 6.98 -6.45
C ASP A 224 7.04 6.28 -6.97
N LEU A 225 6.96 5.65 -8.15
CA LEU A 225 8.11 5.08 -8.85
C LEU A 225 9.16 6.14 -9.21
N GLU A 226 8.74 7.27 -9.79
CA GLU A 226 9.63 8.39 -10.11
C GLU A 226 10.32 8.93 -8.84
N HIS A 227 9.57 9.05 -7.73
CA HIS A 227 10.10 9.46 -6.45
C HIS A 227 11.14 8.48 -5.90
N GLN A 228 10.86 7.18 -5.91
CA GLN A 228 11.81 6.14 -5.48
C GLN A 228 13.08 6.12 -6.35
N MET A 229 12.94 6.33 -7.66
CA MET A 229 14.08 6.46 -8.57
C MET A 229 14.94 7.69 -8.25
N ASP A 230 14.32 8.82 -7.90
CA ASP A 230 15.06 10.01 -7.48
C ASP A 230 15.75 9.84 -6.13
N LEU A 231 15.14 9.09 -5.19
CA LEU A 231 15.82 8.69 -3.95
C LEU A 231 17.04 7.83 -4.26
N LEU A 232 16.91 6.83 -5.13
CA LEU A 232 18.06 6.00 -5.57
C LEU A 232 19.17 6.84 -6.22
N ARG A 233 18.82 7.86 -7.02
CA ARG A 233 19.81 8.79 -7.59
C ARG A 233 20.55 9.57 -6.50
N LYS A 234 19.84 10.09 -5.50
CA LYS A 234 20.45 10.79 -4.36
C LYS A 234 21.36 9.87 -3.54
N GLU A 235 20.97 8.61 -3.34
CA GLU A 235 21.82 7.61 -2.67
C GLU A 235 23.06 7.28 -3.51
N GLN A 236 22.94 7.26 -4.84
CA GLN A 236 24.08 7.10 -5.74
C GLN A 236 25.06 8.28 -5.62
N GLU A 237 24.56 9.52 -5.56
CA GLU A 237 25.40 10.71 -5.32
C GLU A 237 26.10 10.67 -3.96
N LYS A 238 25.45 10.13 -2.91
CA LYS A 238 26.11 9.90 -1.61
C LYS A 238 27.20 8.84 -1.73
N CYS A 239 26.95 7.72 -2.42
CA CYS A 239 27.96 6.70 -2.68
C CYS A 239 29.19 7.30 -3.38
N ASP A 240 28.99 8.13 -4.39
CA ASP A 240 30.10 8.72 -5.15
C ASP A 240 30.88 9.74 -4.30
N ARG A 241 30.22 10.46 -3.38
CA ARG A 241 30.89 11.29 -2.37
C ARG A 241 31.74 10.47 -1.41
N LEU A 242 31.21 9.37 -0.87
CA LEU A 242 31.96 8.50 0.04
C LEU A 242 33.19 7.87 -0.65
N LYS A 243 33.06 7.46 -1.92
CA LYS A 243 34.20 6.98 -2.71
C LYS A 243 35.28 8.04 -2.90
N LEU A 244 34.88 9.30 -3.13
CA LEU A 244 35.83 10.41 -3.24
C LEU A 244 36.53 10.67 -1.90
N GLU A 245 35.82 10.60 -0.79
CA GLU A 245 36.39 10.70 0.55
C GLU A 245 37.37 9.55 0.83
N GLU A 246 37.02 8.32 0.49
CA GLU A 246 37.89 7.15 0.62
C GLU A 246 39.16 7.31 -0.21
N ALA A 247 39.04 7.73 -1.47
CA ALA A 247 40.18 7.99 -2.34
C ALA A 247 41.12 9.06 -1.75
N ARG A 248 40.57 10.12 -1.15
CA ARG A 248 41.36 11.15 -0.45
C ARG A 248 42.06 10.59 0.78
N GLN A 249 41.40 9.78 1.61
CA GLN A 249 42.03 9.16 2.78
C GLN A 249 43.15 8.19 2.37
N CYS A 250 42.94 7.40 1.32
CA CYS A 250 43.97 6.53 0.74
C CYS A 250 45.17 7.30 0.18
N GLN A 251 44.96 8.50 -0.38
CA GLN A 251 46.05 9.38 -0.80
C GLN A 251 46.86 9.87 0.41
N LEU A 252 46.18 10.35 1.46
CA LEU A 252 46.84 10.77 2.69
C LEU A 252 47.63 9.63 3.36
N GLU A 253 47.11 8.41 3.35
CA GLU A 253 47.82 7.23 3.87
C GLU A 253 49.13 6.99 3.12
N ARG A 254 49.10 7.06 1.78
CA ARG A 254 50.30 6.93 0.95
C ARG A 254 51.31 8.04 1.23
N GLU A 255 50.87 9.28 1.37
CA GLU A 255 51.75 10.40 1.72
C GLU A 255 52.44 10.18 3.07
N VAL A 256 51.69 9.69 4.07
CA VAL A 256 52.25 9.34 5.39
C VAL A 256 53.28 8.22 5.27
N ASP A 257 53.01 7.18 4.47
CA ASP A 257 53.94 6.09 4.24
C ASP A 257 55.21 6.55 3.51
N GLU A 258 55.09 7.45 2.53
CA GLU A 258 56.25 8.06 1.86
C GLU A 258 57.13 8.84 2.85
N ILE A 259 56.52 9.63 3.73
CA ILE A 259 57.23 10.36 4.80
C ILE A 259 57.94 9.37 5.75
N LEU A 260 57.29 8.27 6.12
CA LEU A 260 57.89 7.24 6.97
C LEU A 260 59.11 6.58 6.29
N VAL A 261 59.01 6.24 5.00
CA VAL A 261 60.12 5.68 4.24
C VAL A 261 61.29 6.66 4.12
N GLN A 262 61.01 7.93 3.83
CA GLN A 262 62.04 8.97 3.78
C GLN A 262 62.76 9.11 5.13
N ARG A 263 62.00 9.11 6.23
CA ARG A 263 62.56 9.17 7.58
C ARG A 263 63.44 7.97 7.90
N GLU A 264 63.05 6.75 7.55
CA GLU A 264 63.88 5.57 7.74
C GLU A 264 65.20 5.65 6.96
N LEU A 265 65.16 6.17 5.73
CA LEU A 265 66.36 6.38 4.93
C LEU A 265 67.29 7.42 5.58
N GLU A 266 66.75 8.51 6.12
CA GLU A 266 67.53 9.49 6.85
C GLU A 266 68.16 8.93 8.12
N LEU A 267 67.41 8.13 8.90
CA LEU A 267 67.93 7.47 10.09
C LEU A 267 69.07 6.50 9.73
N LYS A 268 68.93 5.73 8.64
CA LYS A 268 70.01 4.88 8.11
C LYS A 268 71.24 5.69 7.72
N ARG A 269 71.06 6.83 7.03
CA ARG A 269 72.16 7.74 6.67
C ARG A 269 72.87 8.29 7.91
N LYS A 270 72.12 8.70 8.93
CA LYS A 270 72.68 9.18 10.22
C LYS A 270 73.48 8.08 10.92
N ARG A 271 72.91 6.88 11.04
CA ARG A 271 73.60 5.72 11.63
C ARG A 271 74.91 5.37 10.91
N ASN A 272 74.92 5.45 9.57
CA ASN A 272 76.14 5.24 8.79
C ASN A 272 77.21 6.31 9.07
N ARG A 273 76.81 7.58 9.23
CA ARG A 273 77.73 8.66 9.62
C ARG A 273 78.30 8.45 11.02
N GLU A 274 77.45 8.10 11.99
CA GLU A 274 77.87 7.77 13.37
C GLU A 274 78.86 6.60 13.38
N HIS A 275 78.60 5.56 12.60
CA HIS A 275 79.51 4.44 12.42
C HIS A 275 80.85 4.88 11.80
N GLY A 276 80.82 5.75 10.79
CA GLY A 276 82.02 6.33 10.20
C GLY A 276 82.87 7.09 11.21
N LEU A 277 82.24 7.96 12.02
CA LEU A 277 82.92 8.69 13.09
C LEU A 277 83.51 7.75 14.15
N PHE A 278 82.80 6.69 14.51
CA PHE A 278 83.30 5.66 15.43
C PHE A 278 84.55 4.97 14.88
N LEU A 279 84.57 4.61 13.59
CA LEU A 279 85.75 4.02 12.94
C LEU A 279 86.94 4.98 12.93
N THR A 280 86.73 6.27 12.63
CA THR A 280 87.80 7.27 12.68
C THR A 280 88.41 7.39 14.08
N LYS A 281 87.57 7.39 15.13
CA LYS A 281 88.04 7.37 16.53
C LYS A 281 88.87 6.12 16.83
N GLN A 282 88.44 4.94 16.35
CA GLN A 282 89.18 3.69 16.51
C GLN A 282 90.55 3.72 15.82
N PHE A 283 90.64 4.17 14.57
CA PHE A 283 91.91 4.30 13.86
C PHE A 283 92.86 5.29 14.53
N HIS A 284 92.33 6.41 15.03
CA HIS A 284 93.12 7.37 15.79
C HIS A 284 93.72 6.77 17.07
N LEU A 285 92.95 5.97 17.82
CA LEU A 285 93.46 5.25 18.99
C LEU A 285 94.56 4.24 18.63
N LYS A 286 94.39 3.51 17.52
CA LYS A 286 95.41 2.58 17.02
C LYS A 286 96.70 3.29 16.60
N LEU A 287 96.60 4.46 15.95
CA LEU A 287 97.76 5.29 15.61
C LEU A 287 98.51 5.74 16.86
N LYS A 288 97.80 6.20 17.89
CA LYS A 288 98.42 6.54 19.19
C LYS A 288 99.13 5.36 19.83
N GLN A 289 98.55 4.16 19.78
CA GLN A 289 99.18 2.94 20.29
C GLN A 289 100.44 2.59 19.50
N ALA A 290 100.40 2.65 18.16
CA ALA A 290 101.57 2.39 17.31
C ALA A 290 102.71 3.38 17.57
N THR A 291 102.41 4.67 17.70
CA THR A 291 103.39 5.70 18.05
C THR A 291 104.02 5.47 19.42
N ARG A 292 103.25 5.01 20.42
CA ARG A 292 103.81 4.61 21.73
C ARG A 292 104.76 3.42 21.62
N LEU A 293 104.38 2.39 20.87
CA LEU A 293 105.23 1.22 20.64
C LEU A 293 106.55 1.60 19.95
N ILE A 294 106.51 2.43 18.89
CA ILE A 294 107.71 2.91 18.20
C ILE A 294 108.60 3.73 19.15
N GLN A 295 108.02 4.57 20.02
CA GLN A 295 108.80 5.31 21.02
C GLN A 295 109.44 4.37 22.07
N GLU A 296 108.77 3.29 22.45
CA GLU A 296 109.34 2.27 23.34
C GLU A 296 110.47 1.50 22.65
N ASP A 297 110.31 1.11 21.39
CA ASP A 297 111.33 0.43 20.60
C ASP A 297 112.57 1.31 20.40
N LEU A 298 112.40 2.58 20.03
CA LEU A 298 113.51 3.53 19.92
C LEU A 298 114.25 3.73 21.26
N LYS A 299 113.55 3.64 22.41
CA LYS A 299 114.21 3.66 23.73
C LYS A 299 114.99 2.38 24.00
N ARG A 300 114.44 1.21 23.64
CA ARG A 300 115.15 -0.07 23.74
C ARG A 300 116.40 -0.06 22.87
N ASP A 301 116.32 0.46 21.65
CA ASP A 301 117.46 0.62 20.74
C ASP A 301 118.52 1.58 21.31
N GLN A 302 118.11 2.67 21.96
CA GLN A 302 119.04 3.57 22.67
C GLN A 302 119.77 2.87 23.83
N VAL A 303 119.05 2.06 24.62
CA VAL A 303 119.66 1.26 25.70
C VAL A 303 120.63 0.23 25.13
N LEU A 304 120.23 -0.48 24.07
CA LEU A 304 121.06 -1.46 23.37
C LEU A 304 122.34 -0.82 22.81
N LEU A 305 122.23 0.35 22.17
CA LEU A 305 123.40 1.10 21.70
C LEU A 305 124.30 1.54 22.85
N ALA A 306 123.74 1.99 23.98
CA ALA A 306 124.52 2.33 25.16
C ALA A 306 125.27 1.11 25.73
N GLU A 307 124.63 -0.06 25.79
CA GLU A 307 125.28 -1.32 26.17
C GLU A 307 126.39 -1.73 25.20
N PHE A 308 126.16 -1.63 23.88
CA PHE A 308 127.19 -1.88 22.86
C PHE A 308 128.37 -0.93 23.00
N THR A 309 128.08 0.37 23.19
CA THR A 309 129.12 1.38 23.39
C THR A 309 129.94 1.03 24.63
N ALA A 310 129.29 0.74 25.76
CA ALA A 310 129.98 0.34 26.99
C ALA A 310 130.87 -0.90 26.81
N ARG A 311 130.40 -1.91 26.07
CA ARG A 311 131.18 -3.13 25.76
C ARG A 311 132.41 -2.84 24.89
N ILE A 312 132.25 -2.08 23.80
CA ILE A 312 133.37 -1.72 22.91
C ILE A 312 134.43 -0.88 23.64
N LEU A 313 134.02 -0.03 24.59
CA LEU A 313 134.95 0.77 25.38
C LEU A 313 135.70 -0.04 26.43
N ALA A 314 135.12 -1.13 26.93
CA ALA A 314 135.74 -2.01 27.91
C ALA A 314 136.70 -3.03 27.28
N GLU A 315 136.59 -3.31 25.98
CA GLU A 315 137.40 -4.30 25.27
C GLU A 315 138.86 -3.85 25.12
N THR A 316 139.78 -4.44 25.88
CA THR A 316 141.20 -4.04 25.98
C THR A 316 142.03 -4.36 24.72
N SER A 317 141.55 -5.26 23.86
CA SER A 317 142.25 -5.77 22.67
C SER A 317 142.20 -4.85 21.44
N LEU A 318 141.33 -3.84 21.45
CA LEU A 318 141.16 -2.88 20.35
C LEU A 318 142.13 -1.69 20.44
N ASP A 319 142.68 -1.30 19.29
CA ASP A 319 143.49 -0.08 19.14
C ASP A 319 142.68 1.20 19.47
N GLU A 320 143.37 2.24 19.93
CA GLU A 320 142.68 3.51 20.28
C GLU A 320 142.01 4.18 19.08
N THR A 321 142.54 4.00 17.87
CA THR A 321 141.99 4.55 16.63
C THR A 321 140.65 3.91 16.30
N THR A 322 140.54 2.58 16.37
CA THR A 322 139.30 1.83 16.11
C THR A 322 138.25 2.09 17.19
N ARG A 323 138.65 2.27 18.46
CA ARG A 323 137.73 2.74 19.52
C ARG A 323 137.19 4.14 19.26
N ARG A 324 138.02 5.07 18.74
CA ARG A 324 137.55 6.42 18.39
C ARG A 324 136.56 6.40 17.21
N GLU A 325 136.82 5.57 16.20
CA GLU A 325 135.92 5.39 15.06
C GLU A 325 134.57 4.79 15.50
N ALA A 326 134.61 3.71 16.30
CA ALA A 326 133.40 3.10 16.86
C ALA A 326 132.60 4.06 17.75
N ARG A 327 133.25 4.91 18.55
CA ARG A 327 132.57 5.98 19.31
C ARG A 327 131.85 6.95 18.39
N GLN A 328 132.52 7.43 17.34
CA GLN A 328 131.92 8.35 16.38
C GLN A 328 130.74 7.71 15.65
N GLU A 329 130.80 6.41 15.34
CA GLU A 329 129.69 5.67 14.74
C GLU A 329 128.51 5.48 15.70
N MET A 330 128.77 5.17 16.97
CA MET A 330 127.73 5.09 18.01
C MET A 330 127.10 6.45 18.31
N ASP A 331 127.89 7.53 18.32
CA ASP A 331 127.40 8.90 18.46
C ASP A 331 126.53 9.31 17.27
N LYS A 332 126.91 8.93 16.04
CA LYS A 332 126.07 9.10 14.85
C LYS A 332 124.77 8.31 14.96
N ALA A 333 124.81 7.05 15.39
CA ALA A 333 123.63 6.22 15.58
C ALA A 333 122.69 6.76 16.67
N ASN A 334 123.24 7.21 17.80
CA ASN A 334 122.49 7.88 18.86
C ASN A 334 121.85 9.19 18.37
N ASN A 335 122.56 9.99 17.59
CA ASN A 335 122.01 11.20 16.99
C ASN A 335 120.84 10.89 16.02
N ILE A 336 120.94 9.81 15.24
CA ILE A 336 119.85 9.36 14.35
C ILE A 336 118.64 8.89 15.17
N LEU A 337 118.83 8.06 16.21
CA LEU A 337 117.75 7.62 17.08
C LEU A 337 117.08 8.80 17.82
N ALA A 338 117.86 9.79 18.24
CA ALA A 338 117.34 11.01 18.86
C ALA A 338 116.49 11.84 17.87
N GLN A 339 116.90 11.94 16.61
CA GLN A 339 116.10 12.61 15.58
C GLN A 339 114.81 11.84 15.25
N LEU A 340 114.86 10.51 15.19
CA LEU A 340 113.68 9.67 14.99
C LEU A 340 112.71 9.78 16.17
N MET A 341 113.24 9.82 17.39
CA MET A 341 112.46 10.05 18.61
C MET A 341 111.77 11.41 18.59
N GLU A 342 112.44 12.48 18.19
CA GLU A 342 111.82 13.81 18.15
C GLU A 342 110.77 13.91 17.03
N ARG A 343 111.00 13.26 15.88
CA ARG A 343 109.97 13.13 14.82
C ARG A 343 108.75 12.36 15.30
N GLU A 344 108.94 11.29 16.07
CA GLU A 344 107.82 10.51 16.61
C GLU A 344 107.07 11.25 17.72
N LYS A 345 107.78 12.06 18.53
CA LYS A 345 107.16 12.98 19.48
C LYS A 345 106.40 14.11 18.78
N ALA A 346 106.91 14.63 17.66
CA ALA A 346 106.20 15.61 16.85
C ALA A 346 104.90 15.02 16.30
N ARG A 347 104.93 13.80 15.73
CA ARG A 347 103.74 13.07 15.28
C ARG A 347 102.75 12.80 16.44
N ALA A 348 103.24 12.45 17.62
CA ALA A 348 102.40 12.30 18.82
C ALA A 348 101.73 13.61 19.22
N ARG A 349 102.47 14.73 19.23
CA ARG A 349 101.95 16.08 19.54
C ARG A 349 100.94 16.54 18.50
N GLU A 350 101.18 16.27 17.21
CA GLU A 350 100.21 16.52 16.14
C GLU A 350 98.91 15.74 16.38
N MET A 351 99.00 14.49 16.84
CA MET A 351 97.82 13.68 17.20
C MET A 351 97.13 14.13 18.50
N ASP A 352 97.85 14.72 19.45
CA ASP A 352 97.30 15.23 20.71
C ASP A 352 96.69 16.64 20.57
N PHE A 353 97.23 17.48 19.68
CA PHE A 353 96.68 18.80 19.34
C PHE A 353 95.24 18.71 18.79
N VAL A 354 94.87 17.56 18.21
CA VAL A 354 93.53 17.36 17.64
C VAL A 354 92.42 17.29 18.71
N PHE A 355 92.72 17.10 20.01
CA PHE A 355 91.68 17.12 21.05
C PHE A 355 92.16 17.64 22.42
N HIS A 356 91.80 18.88 22.77
CA HIS A 356 91.87 19.35 24.16
C HIS A 356 90.88 18.56 25.05
N GLU A 357 91.35 18.00 26.17
CA GLU A 357 90.51 17.20 27.08
C GLU A 357 89.31 17.97 27.65
N ASP A 358 89.43 19.29 27.83
CA ASP A 358 88.32 20.15 28.24
C ASP A 358 87.27 20.34 27.12
N ALA A 359 87.71 20.42 25.86
CA ALA A 359 86.81 20.42 24.72
C ALA A 359 86.08 19.07 24.60
N ARG A 360 86.75 17.96 24.91
CA ARG A 360 86.14 16.62 24.97
C ARG A 360 85.08 16.51 26.06
N ARG A 361 85.37 16.94 27.30
CA ARG A 361 84.39 16.91 28.40
C ARG A 361 83.17 17.79 28.13
N MET A 362 83.39 18.97 27.54
CA MET A 362 82.30 19.87 27.14
C MET A 362 81.48 19.27 25.97
N TRP A 363 82.14 18.62 25.02
CA TRP A 363 81.51 17.91 23.93
C TRP A 363 80.65 16.75 24.43
N GLU A 364 81.16 15.88 25.30
CA GLU A 364 80.42 14.74 25.87
C GLU A 364 79.16 15.18 26.62
N LYS A 365 79.25 16.29 27.37
CA LYS A 365 78.08 16.90 28.04
C LYS A 365 77.04 17.41 27.05
N GLN A 366 77.45 18.05 25.95
CA GLN A 366 76.52 18.49 24.92
C GLN A 366 75.96 17.35 24.09
N GLU A 367 76.74 16.32 23.81
CA GLU A 367 76.30 15.12 23.08
C GLU A 367 75.22 14.37 23.87
N CYS A 368 75.34 14.27 25.20
CA CYS A 368 74.28 13.75 26.06
C CYS A 368 72.99 14.58 25.97
N ARG A 369 73.10 15.91 26.00
CA ARG A 369 71.93 16.81 25.89
C ARG A 369 71.28 16.73 24.51
N TRP A 370 72.06 16.72 23.45
CA TRP A 370 71.56 16.58 22.08
C TRP A 370 70.94 15.20 21.84
N SER A 371 71.50 14.13 22.41
CA SER A 371 70.90 12.79 22.34
C SER A 371 69.54 12.76 23.04
N ALA A 372 69.43 13.30 24.25
CA ALA A 372 68.17 13.39 24.98
C ALA A 372 67.12 14.23 24.23
N GLU A 373 67.52 15.37 23.65
CA GLU A 373 66.64 16.20 22.82
C GLU A 373 66.22 15.48 21.54
N GLN A 374 67.15 14.79 20.88
CA GLN A 374 66.87 14.02 19.66
C GLN A 374 65.92 12.86 19.93
N GLU A 375 66.07 12.17 21.06
CA GLU A 375 65.13 11.14 21.51
C GLU A 375 63.75 11.72 21.77
N ALA A 376 63.65 12.87 22.46
CA ALA A 376 62.37 13.52 22.71
C ALA A 376 61.67 13.94 21.41
N ARG A 377 62.42 14.55 20.47
CA ARG A 377 61.92 14.89 19.13
C ARG A 377 61.48 13.66 18.35
N THR A 378 62.22 12.56 18.44
CA THR A 378 61.90 11.29 17.76
C THR A 378 60.63 10.66 18.32
N ARG A 379 60.45 10.69 19.65
CA ARG A 379 59.24 10.23 20.35
C ARG A 379 58.03 11.07 19.93
N LEU A 380 58.13 12.39 20.02
CA LEU A 380 57.06 13.30 19.60
C LEU A 380 56.65 13.07 18.15
N LEU A 381 57.62 12.97 17.23
CA LEU A 381 57.31 12.75 15.82
C LEU A 381 56.66 11.37 15.59
N ASN A 382 57.06 10.34 16.34
CA ASN A 382 56.39 9.03 16.29
C ASN A 382 54.95 9.12 16.79
N GLU A 383 54.70 9.83 17.88
CA GLU A 383 53.35 10.05 18.42
C GLU A 383 52.47 10.79 17.40
N VAL A 384 53.00 11.83 16.76
CA VAL A 384 52.26 12.57 15.71
C VAL A 384 51.93 11.66 14.53
N LEU A 385 52.90 10.92 13.99
CA LEU A 385 52.66 10.06 12.82
C LEU A 385 51.73 8.89 13.13
N THR A 386 51.87 8.28 14.31
CA THR A 386 50.95 7.22 14.75
C THR A 386 49.55 7.76 14.99
N GLY A 387 49.41 8.95 15.56
CA GLY A 387 48.14 9.64 15.73
C GLY A 387 47.45 9.96 14.40
N VAL A 388 48.19 10.52 13.43
CA VAL A 388 47.68 10.79 12.08
C VAL A 388 47.25 9.50 11.38
N ARG A 389 48.05 8.44 11.45
CA ARG A 389 47.68 7.15 10.84
C ARG A 389 46.46 6.51 11.53
N ALA A 390 46.36 6.61 12.85
CA ALA A 390 45.17 6.19 13.59
C ALA A 390 43.92 7.00 13.18
N GLN A 391 44.07 8.30 12.92
CA GLN A 391 42.97 9.14 12.45
C GLN A 391 42.53 8.76 11.02
N ILE A 392 43.46 8.54 10.11
CA ILE A 392 43.16 8.10 8.73
C ILE A 392 42.44 6.75 8.74
N THR A 393 42.96 5.77 9.49
CA THR A 393 42.35 4.45 9.61
C THR A 393 40.97 4.50 10.26
N ALA A 394 40.76 5.32 11.29
CA ALA A 394 39.44 5.56 11.88
C ALA A 394 38.47 6.22 10.88
N ASN A 395 38.94 7.19 10.09
CA ASN A 395 38.12 7.82 9.04
C ASN A 395 37.74 6.83 7.94
N LEU A 396 38.66 5.95 7.52
CA LEU A 396 38.39 4.88 6.55
C LEU A 396 37.37 3.88 7.09
N ALA A 397 37.53 3.45 8.35
CA ALA A 397 36.57 2.55 8.99
C ALA A 397 35.16 3.17 9.08
N ALA A 398 35.07 4.43 9.53
CA ALA A 398 33.80 5.15 9.59
C ALA A 398 33.19 5.38 8.19
N ASN A 399 34.01 5.59 7.15
CA ASN A 399 33.52 5.67 5.77
C ASN A 399 32.96 4.31 5.32
N LEU A 400 33.65 3.22 5.61
CA LEU A 400 33.21 1.87 5.28
C LEU A 400 31.88 1.51 5.97
N GLU A 401 31.70 1.88 7.23
CA GLU A 401 30.42 1.73 7.94
C GLU A 401 29.29 2.50 7.23
N ARG A 402 29.52 3.78 6.88
CA ARG A 402 28.53 4.57 6.12
C ARG A 402 28.25 3.97 4.74
N GLN A 403 29.26 3.41 4.06
CA GLN A 403 29.05 2.73 2.78
C GLN A 403 28.15 1.50 2.96
N GLN A 404 28.34 0.71 4.03
CA GLN A 404 27.48 -0.44 4.33
C GLN A 404 26.04 -0.02 4.63
N GLU A 405 25.85 1.04 5.42
CA GLU A 405 24.53 1.60 5.70
C GLU A 405 23.84 2.04 4.39
N LEU A 406 24.54 2.80 3.54
CA LEU A 406 24.01 3.22 2.23
C LEU A 406 23.68 2.04 1.31
N LEU A 407 24.48 0.97 1.33
CA LEU A 407 24.18 -0.24 0.57
C LEU A 407 22.89 -0.89 1.06
N SER A 408 22.69 -1.02 2.37
CA SER A 408 21.47 -1.57 2.94
C SER A 408 20.23 -0.72 2.62
N GLU A 409 20.36 0.62 2.66
CA GLU A 409 19.30 1.54 2.29
C GLU A 409 18.96 1.46 0.80
N ARG A 410 19.99 1.37 -0.05
CA ARG A 410 19.84 1.21 -1.49
C ARG A 410 19.17 -0.10 -1.85
N GLU A 411 19.54 -1.21 -1.21
CA GLU A 411 18.89 -2.52 -1.41
C GLU A 411 17.40 -2.46 -1.06
N ARG A 412 17.05 -1.83 0.06
CA ARG A 412 15.65 -1.61 0.44
C ARG A 412 14.90 -0.77 -0.59
N LEU A 413 15.52 0.30 -1.10
CA LEU A 413 14.91 1.14 -2.14
C LEU A 413 14.74 0.38 -3.46
N LEU A 414 15.72 -0.44 -3.85
CA LEU A 414 15.64 -1.29 -5.04
C LEU A 414 14.51 -2.30 -4.93
N GLN A 415 14.36 -2.97 -3.77
CA GLN A 415 13.23 -3.85 -3.51
C GLN A 415 11.89 -3.10 -3.65
N GLY A 416 11.79 -1.89 -3.07
CA GLY A 416 10.59 -1.06 -3.20
C GLY A 416 10.28 -0.68 -4.66
N VAL A 417 11.30 -0.38 -5.47
CA VAL A 417 11.14 -0.10 -6.90
C VAL A 417 10.70 -1.33 -7.68
N GLU A 418 11.27 -2.50 -7.38
CA GLU A 418 10.89 -3.76 -8.01
C GLU A 418 9.44 -4.13 -7.68
N GLU A 419 9.04 -4.02 -6.41
CA GLU A 419 7.66 -4.22 -5.98
C GLU A 419 6.70 -3.26 -6.68
N ALA A 420 6.99 -1.95 -6.68
CA ALA A 420 6.14 -0.96 -7.34
C ALA A 420 6.07 -1.18 -8.86
N LYS A 421 7.16 -1.61 -9.50
CA LYS A 421 7.19 -1.94 -10.93
C LYS A 421 6.34 -3.17 -11.23
N THR A 422 6.44 -4.22 -10.40
CA THR A 422 5.60 -5.42 -10.58
C THR A 422 4.11 -5.11 -10.39
N GLN A 423 3.76 -4.27 -9.42
CA GLN A 423 2.39 -3.79 -9.23
C GLN A 423 1.89 -2.99 -10.43
N TRP A 424 2.74 -2.11 -10.98
CA TRP A 424 2.41 -1.32 -12.17
C TRP A 424 2.20 -2.21 -13.40
N GLU A 425 3.09 -3.16 -13.65
CA GLU A 425 2.95 -4.13 -14.74
C GLU A 425 1.69 -5.01 -14.57
N ALA A 426 1.40 -5.46 -13.35
CA ALA A 426 0.20 -6.24 -13.08
C ALA A 426 -1.09 -5.43 -13.33
N LYS A 427 -1.14 -4.17 -12.90
CA LYS A 427 -2.26 -3.26 -13.16
C LYS A 427 -2.42 -2.99 -14.65
N GLN A 428 -1.31 -2.80 -15.36
CA GLN A 428 -1.34 -2.59 -16.80
C GLN A 428 -1.87 -3.81 -17.54
N ARG A 429 -1.42 -5.03 -17.17
CA ARG A 429 -1.96 -6.28 -17.73
C ARG A 429 -3.44 -6.44 -17.44
N GLU A 430 -3.89 -6.14 -16.22
CA GLU A 430 -5.31 -6.19 -15.84
C GLU A 430 -6.17 -5.26 -16.71
N ILE A 431 -5.64 -4.08 -17.09
CA ILE A 431 -6.31 -3.15 -18.00
C ILE A 431 -6.35 -3.73 -19.42
N GLU A 432 -5.22 -4.21 -19.93
CA GLU A 432 -5.12 -4.79 -21.28
C GLU A 432 -6.02 -6.02 -21.44
N GLU A 433 -6.08 -6.90 -20.44
CA GLU A 433 -6.95 -8.08 -20.45
C GLU A 433 -8.42 -7.67 -20.52
N LYS A 434 -8.85 -6.71 -19.69
CA LYS A 434 -10.22 -6.19 -19.72
C LYS A 434 -10.57 -5.51 -21.03
N GLU A 435 -9.61 -4.82 -21.66
CA GLU A 435 -9.79 -4.24 -22.99
C GLU A 435 -9.94 -5.32 -24.07
N ARG A 436 -9.18 -6.42 -23.98
CA ARG A 436 -9.32 -7.58 -24.88
C ARG A 436 -10.63 -8.33 -24.67
N GLU A 437 -11.03 -8.57 -23.43
CA GLU A 437 -12.32 -9.19 -23.09
C GLU A 437 -13.47 -8.35 -23.64
N TRP A 438 -13.44 -7.03 -23.43
CA TRP A 438 -14.44 -6.12 -23.97
C TRP A 438 -14.45 -6.11 -25.51
N ALA A 439 -13.28 -6.09 -26.16
CA ALA A 439 -13.19 -6.17 -27.61
C ALA A 439 -13.79 -7.48 -28.15
N SER A 440 -13.46 -8.62 -27.53
CA SER A 440 -13.99 -9.93 -27.90
C SER A 440 -15.51 -10.02 -27.68
N GLU A 441 -16.04 -9.46 -26.60
CA GLU A 441 -17.47 -9.40 -26.32
C GLU A 441 -18.20 -8.56 -27.37
N VAL A 442 -17.65 -7.39 -27.74
CA VAL A 442 -18.20 -6.53 -28.79
C VAL A 442 -18.18 -7.24 -30.14
N GLU A 443 -17.08 -7.91 -30.50
CA GLU A 443 -16.98 -8.72 -31.72
C GLU A 443 -18.02 -9.86 -31.74
N ALA A 444 -18.19 -10.56 -30.61
CA ALA A 444 -19.21 -11.61 -30.48
C ALA A 444 -20.63 -11.07 -30.66
N GLN A 445 -20.95 -9.90 -30.09
CA GLN A 445 -22.24 -9.23 -30.28
C GLN A 445 -22.47 -8.81 -31.74
N ILE A 446 -21.43 -8.34 -32.43
CA ILE A 446 -21.51 -8.00 -33.86
C ILE A 446 -21.79 -9.26 -34.68
N ILE A 447 -21.05 -10.36 -34.42
CA ILE A 447 -21.25 -11.65 -35.10
C ILE A 447 -22.66 -12.19 -34.84
N GLU A 448 -23.14 -12.15 -33.60
CA GLU A 448 -24.50 -12.60 -33.25
C GLU A 448 -25.56 -11.78 -33.98
N LYS A 449 -25.39 -10.45 -34.03
CA LYS A 449 -26.31 -9.57 -34.76
C LYS A 449 -26.31 -9.87 -36.25
N ASP A 450 -25.15 -10.14 -36.85
CA ASP A 450 -25.04 -10.46 -38.27
C ASP A 450 -25.58 -11.86 -38.60
N LEU A 451 -25.45 -12.83 -37.68
CA LEU A 451 -26.12 -14.13 -37.79
C LEU A 451 -27.64 -13.99 -37.74
N ARG A 452 -28.18 -13.22 -36.78
CA ARG A 452 -29.63 -12.96 -36.68
C ARG A 452 -30.18 -12.32 -37.95
N LYS A 453 -29.48 -11.32 -38.50
CA LYS A 453 -29.87 -10.72 -39.79
C LYS A 453 -29.89 -11.75 -40.92
N LYS A 454 -28.88 -12.62 -41.01
CA LYS A 454 -28.85 -13.69 -42.03
C LYS A 454 -29.98 -14.70 -41.85
N GLU A 455 -30.33 -15.05 -40.61
CA GLU A 455 -31.48 -15.91 -40.32
C GLU A 455 -32.81 -15.25 -40.71
N GLU A 456 -32.96 -13.96 -40.43
CA GLU A 456 -34.12 -13.16 -40.86
C GLU A 456 -34.22 -13.11 -42.39
N GLU A 457 -33.11 -12.83 -43.09
CA GLU A 457 -33.05 -12.85 -44.55
C GLU A 457 -33.41 -14.22 -45.15
N LEU A 458 -32.95 -15.32 -44.52
CA LEU A 458 -33.32 -16.68 -44.91
C LEU A 458 -34.80 -16.96 -44.70
N ARG A 459 -35.37 -16.58 -43.54
CA ARG A 459 -36.82 -16.74 -43.28
C ARG A 459 -37.66 -15.94 -44.26
N GLU A 460 -37.28 -14.69 -44.55
CA GLU A 460 -37.96 -13.89 -45.57
C GLU A 460 -37.87 -14.54 -46.96
N ALA A 461 -36.74 -15.16 -47.30
CA ALA A 461 -36.60 -15.90 -48.56
C ALA A 461 -37.50 -17.14 -48.60
N GLU A 462 -37.54 -17.93 -47.52
CA GLU A 462 -38.43 -19.10 -47.39
C GLU A 462 -39.91 -18.70 -47.47
N GLU A 463 -40.32 -17.62 -46.81
CA GLU A 463 -41.68 -17.10 -46.88
C GLU A 463 -42.04 -16.64 -48.31
N ARG A 464 -41.11 -15.97 -49.00
CA ARG A 464 -41.29 -15.60 -50.42
C ARG A 464 -41.40 -16.83 -51.31
N GLU A 465 -40.63 -17.89 -51.06
CA GLU A 465 -40.75 -19.15 -51.80
C GLU A 465 -42.08 -19.86 -51.54
N GLN A 466 -42.54 -19.90 -50.28
CA GLN A 466 -43.85 -20.46 -49.93
C GLN A 466 -45.00 -19.66 -50.56
N GLN A 467 -44.91 -18.32 -50.59
CA GLN A 467 -45.87 -17.48 -51.29
C GLN A 467 -45.88 -17.76 -52.79
N ARG A 468 -44.71 -17.94 -53.41
CA ARG A 468 -44.60 -18.35 -54.83
C ARG A 468 -45.23 -19.71 -55.08
N GLN A 469 -45.00 -20.70 -54.21
CA GLN A 469 -45.59 -22.03 -54.32
C GLN A 469 -47.13 -21.99 -54.21
N LYS A 470 -47.65 -21.24 -53.22
CA LYS A 470 -49.10 -21.04 -53.06
C LYS A 470 -49.73 -20.36 -54.28
N ALA A 471 -49.10 -19.32 -54.82
CA ALA A 471 -49.55 -18.66 -56.04
C ALA A 471 -49.59 -19.63 -57.24
N LEU A 472 -48.55 -20.47 -57.40
CA LEU A 472 -48.51 -21.49 -58.45
C LEU A 472 -49.61 -22.56 -58.29
N GLU A 473 -49.91 -22.95 -57.05
CA GLU A 473 -51.02 -23.87 -56.75
C GLU A 473 -52.39 -23.25 -57.02
N GLU A 474 -52.57 -21.96 -56.71
CA GLU A 474 -53.78 -21.19 -57.03
C GLU A 474 -53.95 -21.07 -58.54
N GLU A 475 -52.89 -20.74 -59.29
CA GLU A 475 -52.91 -20.74 -60.76
C GLU A 475 -53.26 -22.11 -61.34
N ARG A 476 -52.72 -23.20 -60.79
CA ARG A 476 -53.07 -24.57 -61.19
C ARG A 476 -54.55 -24.90 -60.92
N LYS A 477 -55.09 -24.48 -59.77
CA LYS A 477 -56.51 -24.64 -59.44
C LYS A 477 -57.39 -23.84 -60.39
N LEU A 478 -57.03 -22.58 -60.65
CA LEU A 478 -57.68 -21.71 -61.63
C LEU A 478 -57.65 -22.30 -63.04
N ALA A 479 -56.51 -22.84 -63.50
CA ALA A 479 -56.41 -23.48 -64.80
C ALA A 479 -57.30 -24.73 -64.90
N ALA A 480 -57.31 -25.59 -63.87
CA ALA A 480 -58.19 -26.75 -63.81
C ALA A 480 -59.67 -26.36 -63.78
N GLU A 481 -60.02 -25.25 -63.11
CA GLU A 481 -61.37 -24.72 -63.06
C GLU A 481 -61.78 -24.06 -64.38
N MET A 482 -60.87 -23.35 -65.06
CA MET A 482 -61.07 -22.85 -66.42
C MET A 482 -61.26 -23.98 -67.44
N ASP A 483 -60.52 -25.09 -67.33
CA ASP A 483 -60.69 -26.25 -68.21
C ASP A 483 -62.02 -26.97 -67.94
N LYS A 484 -62.47 -27.04 -66.69
CA LYS A 484 -63.84 -27.48 -66.33
C LYS A 484 -64.90 -26.54 -66.90
N MET A 485 -64.68 -25.23 -66.85
CA MET A 485 -65.58 -24.22 -67.43
C MET A 485 -65.61 -24.25 -68.96
N ARG A 486 -64.52 -24.69 -69.61
CA ARG A 486 -64.45 -24.89 -71.07
C ARG A 486 -65.15 -26.17 -71.54
N THR A 487 -65.24 -27.18 -70.68
CA THR A 487 -65.90 -28.47 -70.97
C THR A 487 -67.36 -28.52 -70.51
N SER A 488 -67.77 -27.63 -69.61
CA SER A 488 -69.15 -27.45 -69.17
C SER A 488 -69.87 -26.40 -70.01
N THR A 489 -71.07 -26.71 -70.52
CA THR A 489 -71.92 -25.71 -71.17
C THR A 489 -72.35 -24.65 -70.16
N PHE A 490 -71.95 -23.40 -70.41
CA PHE A 490 -72.28 -22.26 -69.56
C PHE A 490 -73.79 -21.99 -69.57
N VAL A 491 -74.46 -22.19 -68.43
CA VAL A 491 -75.87 -21.85 -68.22
C VAL A 491 -75.94 -20.62 -67.31
N PRO A 492 -76.49 -19.47 -67.76
CA PRO A 492 -76.61 -18.29 -66.92
C PRO A 492 -77.55 -18.55 -65.74
N GLU A 493 -77.08 -18.33 -64.51
CA GLU A 493 -77.93 -18.37 -63.32
C GLU A 493 -78.95 -17.21 -63.36
N TYR A 494 -80.22 -17.55 -63.57
CA TYR A 494 -81.33 -16.59 -63.46
C TYR A 494 -81.53 -16.21 -61.99
N ARG A 495 -81.14 -14.99 -61.60
CA ARG A 495 -81.43 -14.42 -60.28
C ARG A 495 -82.76 -13.64 -60.33
N PRO A 496 -83.86 -14.13 -59.74
CA PRO A 496 -85.13 -13.44 -59.78
C PRO A 496 -85.09 -12.18 -58.91
N ARG A 497 -85.60 -11.05 -59.43
CA ARG A 497 -85.82 -9.82 -58.65
C ARG A 497 -86.91 -10.10 -57.60
N LYS A 498 -86.58 -9.95 -56.31
CA LYS A 498 -87.54 -10.03 -55.20
C LYS A 498 -88.56 -8.89 -55.32
N ARG A 499 -89.85 -9.24 -55.47
CA ARG A 499 -90.97 -8.30 -55.39
C ARG A 499 -91.03 -7.70 -53.99
N ILE A 500 -90.99 -6.37 -53.92
CA ILE A 500 -91.31 -5.60 -52.72
C ILE A 500 -92.83 -5.60 -52.60
N VAL A 501 -93.35 -6.15 -51.51
CA VAL A 501 -94.76 -6.00 -51.12
C VAL A 501 -94.86 -4.68 -50.35
N TRP A 502 -95.78 -3.82 -50.77
CA TRP A 502 -96.08 -2.52 -50.14
C TRP A 502 -96.63 -2.69 -48.73
#